data_AF-A0A975C6A8-F1
#
_entry.id   AF-A0A975C6A8-F1
#
_cell.length_a   1.000
_cell.length_b   1.000
_cell.length_c   1.000
_cell.angle_alpha   90.00
_cell.angle_beta   90.00
_cell.angle_gamma   90.00
#
_symmetry.space_group_name_H-M   'P 1'
#
loop_
_entity.id
_entity.type
_entity.pdbx_description
1 polymer ?
#
loop_
_entity_poly.entity_id
_entity_poly.type
_entity_poly.pdbx_seq_one_letter_code
_entity_poly.pdbx_strand_id
1 'polypeptide(L)'
;MSWTPGDILITLDDDAVFDPVVTARIDTPDGPVWVMAEVLRSGPTLRLHGLHLHGTGPNSLGVTKLRWLIQVVMETIDVDEIIVGGATRTTGANRGRRSGQQRFQRKGHPSSP
;
A
#
# COMPACT_ATOMS: atom_id res chain seq x y z
N MET A 1 -7.00 -10.84 13.28
CA MET A 1 -5.64 -11.38 13.19
C MET A 1 -4.83 -10.41 12.36
N SER A 2 -3.76 -9.82 12.89
CA SER A 2 -2.91 -8.86 12.15
C SER A 2 -1.81 -9.60 11.40
N TRP A 3 -1.46 -9.13 10.20
CA TRP A 3 -0.29 -9.59 9.46
C TRP A 3 1.00 -8.99 10.03
N THR A 4 2.12 -9.68 9.81
CA THR A 4 3.49 -9.31 10.16
C THR A 4 4.37 -9.22 8.91
N PRO A 5 5.57 -8.63 8.97
CA PRO A 5 6.47 -8.54 7.80
C PRO A 5 6.82 -9.89 7.18
N GLY A 6 6.89 -10.96 7.97
CA GLY A 6 7.12 -12.32 7.47
C GLY A 6 5.93 -12.94 6.75
N ASP A 7 4.73 -12.37 6.87
CA ASP A 7 3.51 -12.87 6.24
C ASP A 7 3.30 -12.33 4.82
N ILE A 8 4.08 -11.32 4.40
CA ILE A 8 3.96 -10.71 3.07
C ILE A 8 5.27 -10.82 2.29
N LEU A 9 5.15 -10.90 0.97
CA LEU A 9 6.28 -10.74 0.05
C LEU A 9 5.94 -9.64 -0.93
N ILE A 10 6.83 -8.64 -1.04
CA ILE A 10 6.70 -7.55 -2.01
C ILE A 10 7.68 -7.81 -3.14
N THR A 11 7.14 -8.00 -4.34
CA THR A 11 7.91 -8.21 -5.57
C THR A 11 7.64 -7.03 -6.49
N LEU A 12 8.70 -6.31 -6.89
CA LEU A 12 8.60 -5.28 -7.92
C LEU A 12 8.54 -5.96 -9.29
N ASP A 13 7.68 -5.44 -10.16
CA ASP A 13 7.62 -5.87 -11.55
C ASP A 13 8.59 -5.01 -12.36
N ASP A 14 9.85 -5.44 -12.44
CA ASP A 14 10.94 -4.68 -13.09
C ASP A 14 10.68 -4.41 -14.58
N ASP A 15 9.86 -5.24 -15.24
CA ASP A 15 9.45 -5.07 -16.64
C ASP A 15 8.33 -4.01 -16.81
N ALA A 16 7.68 -3.60 -15.71
CA ALA A 16 6.60 -2.62 -15.66
C ALA A 16 6.92 -1.38 -14.81
N VAL A 17 8.19 -1.14 -14.47
CA VAL A 17 8.64 0.09 -13.81
C VAL A 17 8.91 1.17 -14.87
N PHE A 18 8.09 2.22 -14.86
CA PHE A 18 8.29 3.43 -15.65
C PHE A 18 8.48 4.59 -14.68
N ASP A 19 9.72 4.88 -14.28
CA ASP A 19 10.03 5.93 -13.29
C ASP A 19 9.20 7.21 -13.55
N PRO A 20 8.39 7.69 -12.57
CA PRO A 20 8.30 7.28 -11.16
C PRO A 20 7.20 6.25 -10.82
N VAL A 21 6.54 5.64 -11.80
CA VAL A 21 5.48 4.63 -11.63
C VAL A 21 6.09 3.27 -11.34
N VAL A 22 5.70 2.72 -10.19
CA VAL A 22 6.09 1.38 -9.75
C VAL A 22 4.85 0.48 -9.77
N THR A 23 5.00 -0.70 -10.37
CA THR A 23 4.06 -1.81 -10.23
C THR A 23 4.69 -2.85 -9.32
N ALA A 24 3.94 -3.28 -8.30
CA ALA A 24 4.38 -4.28 -7.34
C ALA A 24 3.28 -5.31 -7.12
N ARG A 25 3.68 -6.56 -6.97
CA ARG A 25 2.83 -7.63 -6.45
C ARG A 25 3.14 -7.80 -4.96
N ILE A 26 2.11 -7.78 -4.14
CA ILE A 26 2.20 -8.11 -2.72
C ILE A 26 1.46 -9.42 -2.49
N ASP A 27 2.20 -10.49 -2.22
CA ASP A 27 1.59 -11.75 -1.78
C ASP A 27 1.19 -11.59 -0.30
N THR A 28 -0.08 -11.85 0.00
CA THR A 28 -0.64 -11.79 1.37
C THR A 28 -1.30 -13.11 1.73
N PRO A 29 -1.57 -13.40 3.02
CA PRO A 29 -2.27 -14.62 3.42
C PRO A 29 -3.68 -14.78 2.81
N ASP A 30 -4.32 -13.69 2.38
CA ASP A 30 -5.64 -13.70 1.74
C ASP A 30 -5.56 -13.74 0.20
N GLY A 31 -4.36 -13.90 -0.36
CA GLY A 31 -4.08 -13.89 -1.79
C GLY A 31 -3.31 -12.65 -2.25
N PRO A 32 -2.90 -12.62 -3.53
CA PRO A 32 -2.07 -11.54 -4.04
C PRO A 32 -2.85 -10.25 -4.27
N VAL A 33 -2.16 -9.13 -4.04
CA VAL A 33 -2.62 -7.78 -4.32
C VAL A 33 -1.62 -7.13 -5.26
N TRP A 34 -2.10 -6.69 -6.42
CA TRP A 34 -1.32 -5.86 -7.33
C TRP A 34 -1.50 -4.40 -6.97
N VAL A 35 -0.39 -3.68 -6.90
CA VAL A 35 -0.31 -2.28 -6.56
C VAL A 35 0.40 -1.54 -7.68
N MET A 36 -0.15 -0.43 -8.12
CA MET A 36 0.51 0.47 -9.05
C MET A 36 0.35 1.91 -8.56
N ALA A 37 1.45 2.65 -8.47
CA ALA A 37 1.44 4.04 -8.05
C ALA A 37 2.70 4.76 -8.54
N GLU A 38 2.61 6.07 -8.69
CA GLU A 38 3.79 6.94 -8.70
C GLU A 38 4.37 7.00 -7.29
N VAL A 39 5.66 6.70 -7.15
CA VAL A 39 6.35 6.60 -5.86
C VAL A 39 7.38 7.71 -5.73
N LEU A 40 7.24 8.52 -4.67
CA LEU A 40 8.24 9.51 -4.30
C LEU A 40 8.68 9.29 -2.85
N ARG A 41 9.95 8.92 -2.65
CA ARG A 41 10.56 8.79 -1.32
C ARG A 41 11.25 10.09 -0.92
N SER A 42 10.96 10.57 0.28
CA SER A 42 11.61 11.74 0.89
C SER A 42 11.93 11.43 2.35
N GLY A 43 13.18 11.04 2.62
CA GLY A 43 13.60 10.55 3.94
C GLY A 43 12.78 9.33 4.37
N PRO A 44 12.17 9.33 5.57
CA PRO A 44 11.34 8.24 6.07
C PRO A 44 9.89 8.30 5.56
N THR A 45 9.57 9.20 4.64
CA THR A 45 8.22 9.37 4.08
C THR A 45 8.16 8.82 2.65
N LEU A 46 7.19 7.95 2.39
CA LEU A 46 6.83 7.50 1.06
C LEU A 46 5.52 8.16 0.62
N ARG A 47 5.52 8.81 -0.53
CA ARG A 47 4.33 9.38 -1.16
C ARG A 47 3.93 8.51 -2.33
N LEU A 48 2.68 8.05 -2.31
CA LEU A 48 2.06 7.25 -3.36
C LEU A 48 1.01 8.11 -4.05
N HIS A 49 1.23 8.46 -5.30
CA HIS A 49 0.27 9.20 -6.11
C HIS A 49 -0.44 8.25 -7.09
N GLY A 50 -1.75 8.42 -7.25
CA GLY A 50 -2.54 7.61 -8.17
C GLY A 50 -2.59 6.12 -7.80
N LEU A 51 -2.65 5.80 -6.50
CA LEU A 51 -2.64 4.42 -6.02
C LEU A 51 -3.79 3.60 -6.63
N HIS A 52 -3.43 2.58 -7.41
CA HIS A 52 -4.31 1.55 -7.94
C HIS A 52 -4.06 0.24 -7.20
N LEU A 53 -5.14 -0.37 -6.68
CA LEU A 53 -5.11 -1.68 -6.06
C LEU A 53 -6.00 -2.64 -6.86
N HIS A 54 -5.45 -3.80 -7.20
CA HIS A 54 -6.19 -4.90 -7.82
C HIS A 54 -5.96 -6.18 -7.02
N GLY A 55 -7.01 -6.65 -6.34
CA GLY A 55 -7.02 -7.90 -5.57
C GLY A 55 -7.81 -9.00 -6.25
N THR A 56 -7.98 -10.14 -5.56
CA THR A 56 -8.64 -11.37 -6.04
C THR A 56 -10.16 -11.25 -6.29
N GLY A 57 -10.75 -10.06 -6.11
CA GLY A 57 -12.16 -9.80 -6.39
C GLY A 57 -12.70 -8.54 -5.69
N PRO A 58 -13.94 -8.12 -5.98
CA PRO A 58 -14.59 -6.99 -5.31
C PRO A 58 -14.64 -7.20 -3.79
N ASN A 59 -14.28 -6.18 -3.00
CA ASN A 59 -14.25 -6.21 -1.52
C ASN A 59 -13.31 -7.25 -0.88
N SER A 60 -12.42 -7.90 -1.64
CA SER A 60 -11.44 -8.86 -1.11
C SER A 60 -10.53 -8.23 -0.04
N LEU A 61 -10.16 -6.96 -0.23
CA LEU A 61 -9.38 -6.18 0.72
C LEU A 61 -10.26 -5.14 1.43
N GLY A 62 -10.89 -5.55 2.54
CA GLY A 62 -11.63 -4.61 3.41
C GLY A 62 -10.72 -3.56 4.05
N VAL A 63 -11.31 -2.43 4.50
CA VAL A 63 -10.57 -1.29 5.09
C VAL A 63 -9.65 -1.70 6.24
N THR A 64 -10.05 -2.66 7.07
CA THR A 64 -9.23 -3.17 8.17
C THR A 64 -7.98 -3.88 7.67
N LYS A 65 -8.11 -4.76 6.66
CA LYS A 65 -7.00 -5.51 6.06
C LYS A 65 -6.06 -4.59 5.31
N LEU A 66 -6.59 -3.60 4.58
CA LEU A 66 -5.78 -2.56 3.94
C LEU A 66 -4.93 -1.80 4.95
N ARG A 67 -5.48 -1.44 6.12
CA ARG A 67 -4.70 -0.78 7.18
C ARG A 67 -3.60 -1.67 7.73
N TRP A 68 -3.85 -2.98 7.91
CA TRP A 68 -2.81 -3.92 8.32
C TRP A 68 -1.72 -4.04 7.26
N LEU A 69 -2.09 -4.21 5.99
CA LEU A 69 -1.17 -4.23 4.87
C LEU A 69 -0.26 -3.01 4.85
N ILE A 70 -0.83 -1.81 5.00
CA ILE A 70 -0.05 -0.57 5.01
C ILE A 70 0.98 -0.58 6.14
N GLN A 71 0.61 -0.99 7.36
CA GLN A 71 1.55 -1.06 8.48
C GLN A 71 2.69 -2.05 8.22
N VAL A 72 2.36 -3.23 7.72
CA VAL A 72 3.36 -4.26 7.42
C VAL A 72 4.30 -3.81 6.28
N VAL A 73 3.76 -3.16 5.25
CA VAL A 73 4.56 -2.58 4.16
C VAL A 73 5.52 -1.52 4.72
N MET A 74 5.05 -0.64 5.60
CA MET A 74 5.88 0.39 6.25
C MET A 74 7.04 -0.22 7.05
N GLU A 75 6.80 -1.31 7.76
CA GLU A 75 7.83 -2.06 8.47
C GLU A 75 8.80 -2.76 7.51
N THR A 76 8.28 -3.34 6.43
CA THR A 76 9.07 -4.13 5.47
C THR A 76 10.05 -3.27 4.68
N ILE A 77 9.65 -2.06 4.28
CA ILE A 77 10.48 -1.14 3.48
C ILE A 77 11.15 -0.04 4.32
N ASP A 78 10.99 -0.12 5.65
CA ASP A 78 11.50 0.80 6.66
C ASP A 78 11.20 2.29 6.38
N VAL A 79 9.91 2.63 6.46
CA VAL A 79 9.41 4.00 6.38
C VAL A 79 8.50 4.32 7.57
N ASP A 80 8.58 5.54 8.08
CA ASP A 80 7.78 6.00 9.21
C ASP A 80 6.42 6.53 8.76
N GLU A 81 6.31 6.90 7.48
CA GLU A 81 5.09 7.48 6.92
C GLU A 81 4.82 7.02 5.48
N ILE A 82 3.55 6.66 5.22
CA ILE A 82 3.00 6.54 3.87
C ILE A 82 1.88 7.55 3.68
N ILE A 83 2.00 8.37 2.65
CA ILE A 83 0.98 9.32 2.21
C ILE A 83 0.39 8.81 0.89
N VAL A 84 -0.91 8.52 0.88
CA VAL A 84 -1.66 8.12 -0.32
C VAL A 84 -2.44 9.32 -0.85
N GLY A 85 -2.04 9.81 -2.02
CA GLY A 85 -2.67 10.92 -2.73
C GLY A 85 -3.43 10.46 -3.98
N GLY A 86 -4.63 10.99 -4.18
CA GLY A 86 -5.26 11.00 -5.51
C GLY A 86 -5.71 9.66 -6.07
N ALA A 87 -5.92 8.62 -5.25
CA ALA A 87 -6.56 7.40 -5.72
C ALA A 87 -7.96 7.70 -6.27
N THR A 88 -8.13 7.54 -7.58
CA THR A 88 -9.47 7.48 -8.19
C THR A 88 -10.06 6.14 -7.78
N ARG A 89 -11.16 6.15 -7.01
CA ARG A 89 -11.84 4.90 -6.63
C ARG A 89 -12.23 4.13 -7.90
N THR A 90 -11.55 3.01 -8.15
CA THR A 90 -11.85 2.10 -9.26
C THR A 90 -12.89 1.04 -8.88
N THR A 91 -13.10 0.79 -7.57
CA THR A 91 -14.10 -0.15 -7.04
C THR A 91 -14.85 0.42 -5.82
N GLY A 92 -16.12 0.01 -5.64
CA GLY A 92 -17.01 0.44 -4.55
C GLY A 92 -17.92 1.65 -4.88
N ALA A 93 -18.75 2.06 -3.92
CA ALA A 93 -19.64 3.23 -4.05
C ALA A 93 -18.86 4.56 -4.18
N ASN A 94 -19.37 5.49 -5.01
CA ASN A 94 -18.75 6.75 -5.46
C ASN A 94 -17.55 6.60 -6.42
N ARG A 95 -17.77 5.92 -7.55
CA ARG A 95 -16.87 5.86 -8.71
C ARG A 95 -16.63 7.29 -9.26
N GLY A 96 -15.37 7.68 -9.47
CA GLY A 96 -14.99 8.96 -10.11
C GLY A 96 -14.63 10.12 -9.17
N ARG A 97 -14.79 9.97 -7.84
CA ARG A 97 -14.36 11.01 -6.88
C ARG A 97 -12.90 10.78 -6.47
N ARG A 98 -12.04 11.77 -6.69
CA ARG A 98 -10.65 11.79 -6.18
C ARG A 98 -10.71 11.72 -4.66
N SER A 99 -10.19 10.66 -4.05
CA SER A 99 -10.14 10.61 -2.58
C SER A 99 -9.21 11.70 -2.08
N GLY A 100 -9.60 12.38 -0.99
CA GLY A 100 -8.69 13.25 -0.25
C GLY A 100 -7.42 12.49 0.15
N GLN A 101 -6.34 13.23 0.40
CA GLN A 101 -5.05 12.67 0.82
C GLN A 101 -5.23 11.88 2.12
N GLN A 102 -4.85 10.60 2.11
CA GLN A 102 -4.84 9.75 3.31
C GLN A 102 -3.41 9.61 3.79
N ARG A 103 -3.17 9.92 5.06
CA ARG A 103 -1.86 9.86 5.69
C ARG A 103 -1.85 8.73 6.72
N PHE A 104 -0.86 7.85 6.61
CA PHE A 104 -0.66 6.72 7.51
C PHE A 104 0.70 6.87 8.20
N GLN A 105 0.70 6.75 9.52
CA GLN A 105 1.88 6.77 10.36
C GLN A 105 2.17 5.35 10.82
N ARG A 106 3.46 4.99 10.90
CA ARG A 106 3.86 3.71 11.49
C ARG A 106 3.36 3.73 12.93
N LYS A 107 2.62 2.70 13.34
CA LYS A 107 2.37 2.51 14.76
C LYS A 107 3.73 2.28 15.40
N GLY A 108 4.05 3.05 16.44
CA GLY A 108 5.25 2.80 17.22
C GLY A 108 5.29 1.33 17.59
N HIS A 109 6.22 0.59 17.01
CA HIS A 109 6.68 -0.65 17.63
C HIS A 109 7.17 -0.23 19.02
N PRO A 110 6.82 -0.94 20.12
CA PRO A 110 7.48 -0.66 21.38
C PRO A 110 8.98 -0.78 21.09
N SER A 111 9.68 0.35 21.16
CA SER A 111 11.13 0.36 21.24
C SER A 111 11.43 -0.57 22.41
N SER A 112 11.92 -1.78 22.10
CA SER A 112 12.46 -2.63 23.15
C SER A 112 13.61 -1.82 23.79
N PRO A 113 13.61 -1.69 25.13
CA PRO A 113 14.61 -0.92 25.86
C PRO A 113 16.02 -1.48 25.71
#